data_AF-A0A0G0G572-F1
#
_entry.id   AF-A0A0G0G572-F1
#
_cell.length_a   1.000
_cell.length_b   1.000
_cell.length_c   1.000
_cell.angle_alpha   90.00
_cell.angle_beta   90.00
_cell.angle_gamma   90.00
#
_symmetry.space_group_name_H-M   'P 1'
#
loop_
_entity.id
_entity.type
_entity.pdbx_description
1 polymer ?
#
loop_
_entity_poly.entity_id
_entity_poly.type
_entity_poly.pdbx_seq_one_letter_code
_entity_poly.pdbx_strand_id
1 'polypeptide(L)'
;IHLRTTKELSLVPANWELIKKVKKCIEKSGKDILLIGNGDVASLKDAEDKAREYGCDGVMIGRGVFGNPWFFSGRTASEEHGYFSTEKFLVLAPSRSQVSFDAVLPSIKEKLEVLIEHTQIFDEELAKPKHKGFDVMKKHFKAYVNGFDGAKELRIKLMETENSKQVEKTINTFIKNNKLS
;
A
#
# COMPACT_ATOMS: atom_id res chain seq x y z
N ILE A 1 12.05 2.59 -14.05
CA ILE A 1 11.56 1.89 -15.25
C ILE A 1 10.56 0.81 -14.84
N HIS A 2 9.36 0.82 -15.42
CA HIS A 2 8.41 -0.29 -15.25
C HIS A 2 8.80 -1.41 -16.21
N LEU A 3 9.00 -2.60 -15.69
CA LEU A 3 9.64 -3.72 -16.40
C LEU A 3 8.63 -4.54 -17.21
N ARG A 4 7.73 -3.82 -17.87
CA ARG A 4 6.72 -4.34 -18.78
C ARG A 4 6.53 -3.36 -19.93
N THR A 5 6.12 -3.88 -21.06
CA THR A 5 5.62 -3.08 -22.17
C THR A 5 4.19 -2.62 -21.89
N THR A 6 3.76 -1.56 -22.58
CA THR A 6 2.39 -1.05 -22.48
C THR A 6 1.34 -2.11 -22.85
N LYS A 7 1.64 -3.00 -23.80
CA LYS A 7 0.72 -4.06 -24.26
C LYS A 7 0.53 -5.18 -23.23
N GLU A 8 1.55 -5.45 -22.42
CA GLU A 8 1.52 -6.48 -21.38
C GLU A 8 0.68 -6.09 -20.17
N LEU A 9 0.46 -4.79 -19.95
CA LEU A 9 -0.32 -4.26 -18.82
C LEU A 9 0.12 -4.89 -17.49
N SER A 10 -0.79 -5.56 -16.78
CA SER A 10 -0.50 -6.36 -15.57
C SER A 10 -0.81 -7.85 -15.78
N LEU A 11 -0.83 -8.30 -17.04
CA LEU A 11 -1.25 -9.65 -17.43
C LEU A 11 -0.12 -10.67 -17.34
N VAL A 12 1.13 -10.22 -17.27
CA VAL A 12 2.33 -11.08 -17.19
C VAL A 12 3.28 -10.58 -16.10
N PRO A 13 4.18 -11.44 -15.56
CA PRO A 13 5.20 -11.01 -14.62
C PRO A 13 6.11 -9.90 -15.18
N ALA A 14 6.54 -8.98 -14.32
CA ALA A 14 7.52 -7.96 -14.65
C ALA A 14 8.90 -8.59 -14.94
N ASN A 15 9.53 -8.21 -16.06
CA ASN A 15 10.79 -8.80 -16.51
C ASN A 15 12.00 -8.06 -15.93
N TRP A 16 12.36 -8.42 -14.69
CA TRP A 16 13.45 -7.79 -13.95
C TRP A 16 14.85 -7.99 -14.55
N GLU A 17 15.07 -9.04 -15.35
CA GLU A 17 16.33 -9.24 -16.07
C GLU A 17 16.68 -8.07 -17.02
N LEU A 18 15.69 -7.28 -17.46
CA LEU A 18 15.92 -6.10 -18.28
C LEU A 18 16.69 -4.99 -17.56
N ILE A 19 16.66 -4.93 -16.22
CA ILE A 19 17.43 -3.96 -15.43
C ILE A 19 18.93 -4.08 -15.75
N LYS A 20 19.46 -5.29 -15.89
CA LYS A 20 20.88 -5.52 -16.22
C LYS A 20 21.25 -4.90 -17.57
N LYS A 21 20.33 -4.90 -18.54
CA LYS A 21 20.53 -4.25 -19.85
C LYS A 21 20.49 -2.73 -19.72
N VAL A 22 19.55 -2.19 -18.95
CA VAL A 22 19.42 -0.75 -18.70
C VAL A 22 20.65 -0.20 -17.97
N LYS A 23 21.14 -0.93 -16.96
CA LYS A 23 22.34 -0.55 -16.21
C LYS A 23 23.56 -0.40 -17.12
N LYS A 24 23.80 -1.35 -18.02
CA LYS A 24 24.87 -1.26 -19.03
C LYS A 24 24.71 -0.03 -19.93
N CYS A 25 23.49 0.38 -20.27
CA CYS A 25 23.26 1.60 -21.04
C CYS A 25 23.59 2.86 -20.24
N ILE A 26 23.24 2.89 -18.95
CA ILE A 26 23.59 4.00 -18.04
C ILE A 26 25.12 4.10 -17.90
N GLU A 27 25.81 3.00 -17.63
CA GLU A 27 27.27 2.95 -17.53
C GLU A 27 27.95 3.49 -18.79
N LYS A 28 27.52 3.03 -19.98
CA LYS A 28 28.04 3.51 -21.27
C LYS A 28 27.78 4.98 -21.53
N SER A 29 26.74 5.55 -20.93
CA SER A 29 26.45 6.97 -21.10
C SER A 29 27.44 7.88 -20.37
N GLY A 30 28.21 7.34 -19.41
CA GLY A 30 29.15 8.10 -18.57
C GLY A 30 28.47 9.09 -17.63
N LYS A 31 27.14 9.03 -17.50
CA LYS A 31 26.35 9.91 -16.62
C LYS A 31 26.02 9.18 -15.32
N ASP A 32 25.97 9.96 -14.25
CA ASP A 32 25.43 9.51 -12.98
C ASP A 32 23.89 9.54 -13.04
N ILE A 33 23.26 8.37 -13.13
CA ILE A 33 21.81 8.22 -13.25
C ILE A 33 21.34 7.13 -12.29
N LEU A 34 20.45 7.51 -11.37
CA LEU A 34 19.78 6.56 -10.49
C LEU A 34 18.80 5.68 -11.29
N LEU A 35 18.98 4.37 -11.20
CA LEU A 35 18.11 3.36 -11.78
C LEU A 35 17.14 2.84 -10.73
N ILE A 36 15.87 3.19 -10.89
CA ILE A 36 14.78 2.67 -10.05
C ILE A 36 13.98 1.62 -10.85
N GLY A 37 13.92 0.37 -10.38
CA GLY A 37 13.10 -0.69 -10.97
C GLY A 37 11.65 -0.64 -10.49
N ASN A 38 10.69 -1.13 -11.28
CA ASN A 38 9.29 -1.21 -10.89
C ASN A 38 8.61 -2.43 -11.53
N GLY A 39 7.74 -3.09 -10.75
CA GLY A 39 6.88 -4.17 -11.22
C GLY A 39 6.87 -5.37 -10.25
N ASP A 40 5.67 -5.82 -9.88
CA ASP A 40 5.45 -7.02 -9.05
C ASP A 40 6.28 -7.08 -7.78
N VAL A 41 6.23 -6.02 -6.99
CA VAL A 41 6.93 -5.96 -5.70
C VAL A 41 5.91 -6.17 -4.59
N ALA A 42 6.06 -7.24 -3.83
CA ALA A 42 5.08 -7.70 -2.85
C ALA A 42 5.32 -7.14 -1.44
N SER A 43 6.57 -6.83 -1.09
CA SER A 43 6.95 -6.35 0.24
C SER A 43 8.22 -5.50 0.17
N LEU A 44 8.57 -4.84 1.28
CA LEU A 44 9.86 -4.14 1.40
C LEU A 44 11.04 -5.09 1.24
N LYS A 45 10.92 -6.30 1.79
CA LYS A 45 11.95 -7.34 1.65
C LYS A 45 12.15 -7.74 0.18
N ASP A 46 11.06 -7.99 -0.54
CA ASP A 46 11.11 -8.30 -1.97
C ASP A 46 11.68 -7.13 -2.79
N ALA A 47 11.41 -5.89 -2.37
CA ALA A 47 12.01 -4.69 -2.96
C ALA A 47 13.54 -4.67 -2.78
N GLU A 48 14.03 -4.93 -1.56
CA GLU A 48 15.45 -4.99 -1.23
C GLU A 48 16.17 -6.12 -1.96
N ASP A 49 15.57 -7.31 -1.98
CA ASP A 49 16.14 -8.48 -2.64
C ASP A 49 16.23 -8.23 -4.16
N LYS A 50 15.20 -7.65 -4.79
CA LYS A 50 15.22 -7.26 -6.21
C LYS A 50 16.26 -6.18 -6.51
N ALA A 51 16.36 -5.15 -5.68
CA ALA A 51 17.37 -4.10 -5.86
C ALA A 51 18.78 -4.71 -5.93
N ARG A 52 19.06 -5.62 -4.98
CA ARG A 52 20.34 -6.33 -4.87
C ARG A 52 20.58 -7.29 -6.02
N GLU A 53 19.60 -8.12 -6.35
CA GLU A 53 19.71 -9.17 -7.37
C GLU A 53 19.92 -8.60 -8.77
N TYR A 54 19.14 -7.57 -9.13
CA TYR A 54 19.16 -7.00 -10.47
C TYR A 54 20.12 -5.81 -10.60
N GLY A 55 20.59 -5.29 -9.48
CA GLY A 55 21.61 -4.24 -9.41
C GLY A 55 21.08 -2.84 -9.73
N CYS A 56 19.82 -2.55 -9.41
CA CYS A 56 19.26 -1.19 -9.46
C CYS A 56 19.42 -0.47 -8.11
N ASP A 57 19.45 0.85 -8.14
CA ASP A 57 19.68 1.69 -6.95
C ASP A 57 18.46 1.75 -6.02
N GLY A 58 17.29 1.41 -6.55
CA GLY A 58 16.07 1.31 -5.77
C GLY A 58 14.94 0.64 -6.51
N VAL A 59 13.83 0.49 -5.80
CA VAL A 59 12.62 -0.14 -6.31
C VAL A 59 11.42 0.75 -5.97
N MET A 60 10.63 1.07 -6.99
CA MET A 60 9.37 1.78 -6.84
C MET A 60 8.23 0.76 -6.67
N ILE A 61 7.40 0.99 -5.65
CA ILE A 61 6.23 0.16 -5.37
C ILE A 61 5.00 0.79 -6.02
N GLY A 62 4.28 -0.02 -6.80
CA GLY A 62 2.99 0.36 -7.37
C GLY A 62 1.85 -0.26 -6.57
N ARG A 63 1.26 -1.32 -7.12
CA ARG A 63 0.01 -1.89 -6.59
C ARG A 63 0.05 -2.35 -5.14
N GLY A 64 1.22 -2.74 -4.62
CA GLY A 64 1.36 -3.21 -3.24
C GLY A 64 0.94 -2.19 -2.17
N VAL A 65 0.93 -0.88 -2.48
CA VAL A 65 0.49 0.16 -1.54
C VAL A 65 -1.03 0.37 -1.56
N PHE A 66 -1.72 -0.04 -2.63
CA PHE A 66 -3.17 0.17 -2.71
C PHE A 66 -3.89 -0.76 -1.75
N GLY A 67 -4.65 -0.16 -0.82
CA GLY A 67 -5.32 -0.92 0.24
C GLY A 67 -4.46 -1.15 1.46
N ASN A 68 -3.14 -0.88 1.40
CA ASN A 68 -2.23 -1.07 2.52
C ASN A 68 -1.49 0.25 2.85
N PRO A 69 -2.12 1.17 3.60
CA PRO A 69 -1.51 2.44 4.00
C PRO A 69 -0.21 2.27 4.80
N TRP A 70 -0.05 1.11 5.46
CA TRP A 70 1.08 0.78 6.31
C TRP A 70 2.23 0.08 5.57
N PHE A 71 2.17 -0.06 4.23
CA PHE A 71 3.17 -0.79 3.45
C PHE A 71 4.63 -0.38 3.76
N PHE A 72 4.89 0.92 3.92
CA PHE A 72 6.23 1.45 4.19
C PHE A 72 6.59 1.54 5.68
N SER A 73 5.69 1.15 6.58
CA SER A 73 5.93 1.22 8.03
C SER A 73 6.84 0.11 8.56
N GLY A 74 7.24 -0.85 7.71
CA GLY A 74 7.88 -2.09 8.15
C GLY A 74 6.93 -3.07 8.85
N ARG A 75 5.64 -2.70 9.03
CA ARG A 75 4.61 -3.54 9.64
C ARG A 75 3.87 -4.31 8.55
N THR A 76 4.23 -5.57 8.31
CA THR A 76 3.57 -6.42 7.31
C THR A 76 2.21 -6.92 7.80
N ALA A 77 1.15 -6.70 7.02
CA ALA A 77 -0.13 -7.39 7.25
C ALA A 77 0.07 -8.89 7.07
N SER A 78 -0.27 -9.69 8.08
CA SER A 78 -0.36 -11.13 7.93
C SER A 78 -1.39 -11.48 6.85
N GLU A 79 -1.16 -12.58 6.13
CA GLU A 79 -1.99 -13.08 5.02
C GLU A 79 -3.47 -13.25 5.42
N GLU A 80 -3.77 -13.39 6.71
CA GLU A 80 -5.11 -13.60 7.27
C GLU A 80 -6.10 -12.44 7.03
N HIS A 81 -5.63 -11.22 6.76
CA HIS A 81 -6.50 -10.03 6.72
C HIS A 81 -6.95 -9.59 5.31
N GLY A 82 -6.77 -10.44 4.31
CA GLY A 82 -7.48 -10.29 3.03
C GLY A 82 -7.07 -9.10 2.16
N TYR A 83 -5.83 -8.61 2.30
CA TYR A 83 -5.28 -7.54 1.43
C TYR A 83 -4.68 -8.01 0.11
N PHE A 84 -4.71 -9.31 -0.16
CA PHE A 84 -4.29 -9.86 -1.44
C PHE A 84 -5.34 -10.85 -1.92
N SER A 85 -6.18 -10.44 -2.88
CA SER A 85 -6.85 -11.42 -3.74
C SER A 85 -5.87 -11.82 -4.83
N THR A 86 -4.98 -12.77 -4.52
CA THR A 86 -4.33 -13.57 -5.55
C THR A 86 -4.16 -14.98 -4.99
N GLU A 87 -4.98 -15.92 -5.46
CA GLU A 87 -4.88 -17.37 -5.19
C GLU A 87 -3.56 -18.01 -5.70
N LYS A 88 -2.41 -17.35 -5.60
CA LYS A 88 -1.18 -17.87 -6.22
C LYS A 88 0.15 -17.31 -5.68
N PHE A 89 0.34 -17.17 -4.37
CA PHE A 89 1.62 -16.66 -3.84
C PHE A 89 2.14 -17.34 -2.57
N LEU A 90 1.92 -18.65 -2.44
CA LEU A 90 2.44 -19.46 -1.34
C LEU A 90 3.37 -20.58 -1.85
N VAL A 91 4.47 -20.22 -2.52
CA VAL A 91 5.65 -21.10 -2.60
C VAL A 91 6.90 -20.24 -2.71
N LEU A 92 7.90 -20.54 -1.88
CA LEU A 92 9.30 -20.08 -1.92
C LEU A 92 9.64 -18.86 -1.06
N ALA A 93 9.78 -19.07 0.26
CA ALA A 93 10.79 -18.39 1.04
C ALA A 93 11.64 -19.45 1.77
N PRO A 94 12.96 -19.56 1.52
CA PRO A 94 13.82 -20.43 2.29
C PRO A 94 14.04 -19.86 3.70
N SER A 95 14.17 -20.78 4.64
CA SER A 95 14.40 -20.57 6.07
C SER A 95 15.73 -19.84 6.36
N ARG A 96 15.72 -19.11 7.49
CA ARG A 96 16.82 -18.46 8.24
C ARG A 96 17.25 -17.04 7.87
N SER A 97 16.85 -16.09 8.70
CA SER A 97 17.64 -15.65 9.87
C SER A 97 16.80 -14.70 10.72
N GLN A 98 16.87 -14.88 12.04
CA GLN A 98 16.11 -14.13 13.04
C GLN A 98 16.51 -12.66 13.03
N VAL A 99 15.68 -11.82 12.42
CA VAL A 99 15.55 -10.42 12.83
C VAL A 99 14.12 -10.29 13.31
N SER A 100 13.93 -10.21 14.62
CA SER A 100 12.65 -9.91 15.24
C SER A 100 12.31 -8.46 14.93
N PHE A 101 11.81 -8.20 13.73
CA PHE A 101 10.93 -7.06 13.51
C PHE A 101 9.64 -7.43 14.22
N ASP A 102 9.44 -6.93 15.44
CA ASP A 102 8.11 -6.87 16.05
C ASP A 102 7.30 -5.85 15.24
N ALA A 103 6.88 -6.29 14.05
CA ALA A 103 6.05 -5.60 13.09
C ALA A 103 4.62 -5.57 13.65
N VAL A 104 4.43 -4.84 14.76
CA VAL A 104 3.12 -4.67 15.38
C VAL A 104 2.22 -3.97 14.37
N LEU A 105 1.26 -4.71 13.80
CA LEU A 105 0.25 -4.12 12.94
C LEU A 105 -0.41 -2.94 13.66
N PRO A 106 -0.72 -1.85 12.95
CA PRO A 106 -1.44 -0.74 13.58
C PRO A 106 -2.71 -1.26 14.26
N SER A 107 -2.93 -0.83 15.49
CA SER A 107 -4.15 -1.08 16.24
C SER A 107 -5.36 -0.59 15.45
N ILE A 108 -6.55 -1.14 15.75
CA ILE A 108 -7.79 -0.72 15.08
C ILE A 108 -7.97 0.80 15.22
N LYS A 109 -7.67 1.36 16.39
CA LYS A 109 -7.75 2.79 16.66
C LYS A 109 -6.81 3.58 15.76
N GLU A 110 -5.52 3.23 15.69
CA GLU A 110 -4.56 3.89 14.80
C GLU A 110 -5.02 3.81 13.33
N LYS A 111 -5.51 2.65 12.88
CA LYS A 111 -6.03 2.50 11.50
C LYS A 111 -7.18 3.48 11.22
N LEU A 112 -8.07 3.66 12.18
CA LEU A 112 -9.22 4.53 12.07
C LEU A 112 -8.85 6.02 12.17
N GLU A 113 -7.88 6.37 13.00
CA GLU A 113 -7.35 7.74 13.11
C GLU A 113 -6.64 8.18 11.83
N VAL A 114 -5.84 7.30 11.21
CA VAL A 114 -5.22 7.60 9.90
C VAL A 114 -6.27 7.76 8.80
N LEU A 115 -7.40 7.03 8.87
CA LEU A 115 -8.51 7.27 7.93
C LEU A 115 -9.10 8.67 8.11
N ILE A 116 -9.28 9.14 9.35
CA ILE A 116 -9.75 10.50 9.61
C ILE A 116 -8.79 11.51 8.97
N GLU A 117 -7.50 11.41 9.30
CA GLU A 117 -6.46 12.30 8.77
C GLU A 117 -6.45 12.33 7.24
N HIS A 118 -6.49 11.15 6.60
CA HIS A 118 -6.52 11.05 5.15
C HIS A 118 -7.75 11.75 4.53
N THR A 119 -8.92 11.66 5.17
CA THR A 119 -10.11 12.38 4.68
C THR A 119 -10.03 13.89 4.90
N GLN A 120 -9.42 14.35 5.99
CA GLN A 120 -9.22 15.78 6.27
C GLN A 120 -8.26 16.41 5.26
N ILE A 121 -7.12 15.74 5.00
CA ILE A 121 -6.15 16.15 3.97
C ILE A 121 -6.81 16.17 2.59
N PHE A 122 -7.60 15.15 2.24
CA PHE A 122 -8.33 15.14 0.96
C PHE A 122 -9.29 16.33 0.83
N ASP A 123 -10.03 16.64 1.89
CA ASP A 123 -10.93 17.79 1.90
C ASP A 123 -10.18 19.10 1.70
N GLU A 124 -9.03 19.25 2.35
CA GLU A 124 -8.19 20.45 2.28
C GLU A 124 -7.50 20.63 0.93
N GLU A 125 -6.87 19.59 0.43
CA GLU A 125 -5.98 19.67 -0.73
C GLU A 125 -6.69 19.40 -2.06
N LEU A 126 -7.81 18.67 -2.06
CA LEU A 126 -8.45 18.19 -3.28
C LEU A 126 -9.93 18.58 -3.41
N ALA A 127 -10.69 18.55 -2.31
CA ALA A 127 -12.13 18.86 -2.37
C ALA A 127 -12.40 20.38 -2.33
N LYS A 128 -11.83 21.11 -1.37
CA LYS A 128 -12.02 22.57 -1.22
C LYS A 128 -11.51 23.36 -2.43
N PRO A 129 -10.40 22.99 -3.08
CA PRO A 129 -9.99 23.59 -4.36
C PRO A 129 -10.90 23.22 -5.56
N LYS A 130 -12.00 22.47 -5.32
CA LYS A 130 -12.97 21.96 -6.29
C LYS A 130 -12.37 21.05 -7.36
N HIS A 131 -11.29 20.33 -7.04
CA HIS A 131 -10.67 19.41 -7.99
C HIS A 131 -11.37 18.05 -8.03
N LYS A 132 -11.94 17.58 -6.91
CA LYS A 132 -12.61 16.27 -6.81
C LYS A 132 -13.76 16.28 -5.79
N GLY A 133 -14.79 15.48 -6.03
CA GLY A 133 -15.85 15.21 -5.05
C GLY A 133 -15.41 14.24 -3.95
N PHE A 134 -16.01 14.35 -2.76
CA PHE A 134 -15.67 13.52 -1.61
C PHE A 134 -15.91 12.02 -1.83
N ASP A 135 -16.82 11.63 -2.72
CA ASP A 135 -17.09 10.22 -3.05
C ASP A 135 -15.85 9.45 -3.51
N VAL A 136 -14.83 10.14 -4.03
CA VAL A 136 -13.54 9.54 -4.37
C VAL A 136 -12.89 8.87 -3.14
N MET A 137 -13.12 9.37 -1.94
CA MET A 137 -12.58 8.80 -0.70
C MET A 137 -13.21 7.46 -0.34
N LYS A 138 -14.46 7.23 -0.72
CA LYS A 138 -15.20 6.00 -0.36
C LYS A 138 -14.52 4.73 -0.86
N LYS A 139 -13.81 4.80 -2.00
CA LYS A 139 -13.02 3.67 -2.54
C LYS A 139 -11.84 3.25 -1.65
N HIS A 140 -11.40 4.13 -0.74
CA HIS A 140 -10.28 3.89 0.15
C HIS A 140 -10.70 3.33 1.51
N PHE A 141 -11.97 3.44 1.93
CA PHE A 141 -12.39 3.05 3.28
C PHE A 141 -12.11 1.60 3.62
N LYS A 142 -12.23 0.69 2.64
CA LYS A 142 -11.90 -0.72 2.84
C LYS A 142 -10.47 -0.87 3.37
N ALA A 143 -9.50 -0.11 2.84
CA ALA A 143 -8.06 -0.09 3.21
C ALA A 143 -7.81 -0.01 4.73
N TYR A 144 -8.65 0.76 5.42
CA TYR A 144 -8.52 1.06 6.84
C TYR A 144 -9.46 0.21 7.69
N VAL A 145 -10.68 0.00 7.19
CA VAL A 145 -11.79 -0.60 7.94
C VAL A 145 -11.99 -2.03 7.46
N ASN A 146 -11.21 -2.98 7.97
CA ASN A 146 -11.25 -4.40 7.61
C ASN A 146 -10.55 -5.24 8.69
N GLY A 147 -10.85 -6.55 8.73
CA GLY A 147 -10.09 -7.47 9.56
C GLY A 147 -10.35 -7.33 11.06
N PHE A 148 -11.48 -6.75 11.46
CA PHE A 148 -11.91 -6.66 12.85
C PHE A 148 -13.44 -6.69 12.97
N ASP A 149 -13.93 -7.06 14.15
CA ASP A 149 -15.35 -7.13 14.45
C ASP A 149 -16.04 -5.77 14.31
N GLY A 150 -17.18 -5.74 13.61
CA GLY A 150 -17.90 -4.49 13.33
C GLY A 150 -17.37 -3.69 12.14
N ALA A 151 -16.30 -4.14 11.45
CA ALA A 151 -15.73 -3.44 10.30
C ALA A 151 -16.73 -3.29 9.13
N LYS A 152 -17.57 -4.31 8.89
CA LYS A 152 -18.56 -4.27 7.81
C LYS A 152 -19.64 -3.21 8.08
N GLU A 153 -20.15 -3.20 9.29
CA GLU A 153 -21.19 -2.28 9.77
C GLU A 153 -20.67 -0.84 9.79
N LEU A 154 -19.42 -0.65 10.23
CA LEU A 154 -18.76 0.64 10.17
C LEU A 154 -18.59 1.12 8.72
N ARG A 155 -18.14 0.27 7.80
CA ARG A 155 -18.05 0.65 6.37
C ARG A 155 -19.39 1.08 5.80
N ILE A 156 -20.48 0.37 6.09
CA ILE A 156 -21.83 0.74 5.62
C ILE A 156 -22.16 2.16 6.08
N LYS A 157 -21.94 2.49 7.35
CA LYS A 157 -22.17 3.85 7.88
C LYS A 157 -21.28 4.90 7.22
N LEU A 158 -20.01 4.56 6.96
CA LEU A 158 -19.07 5.47 6.31
C LEU A 158 -19.46 5.77 4.87
N MET A 159 -20.06 4.82 4.14
CA MET A 159 -20.48 5.04 2.75
C MET A 159 -21.55 6.15 2.60
N GLU A 160 -22.31 6.43 3.66
CA GLU A 160 -23.32 7.49 3.71
C GLU A 160 -22.74 8.88 4.03
N THR A 161 -21.43 8.97 4.32
CA THR A 161 -20.79 10.25 4.66
C THR A 161 -20.45 11.08 3.42
N GLU A 162 -20.52 12.41 3.59
CA GLU A 162 -20.32 13.39 2.51
C GLU A 162 -19.08 14.27 2.69
N ASN A 163 -18.39 14.19 3.83
CA ASN A 163 -17.19 14.97 4.14
C ASN A 163 -16.39 14.37 5.31
N SER A 164 -15.16 14.86 5.49
CA SER A 164 -14.25 14.44 6.57
C SER A 164 -14.86 14.57 7.98
N LYS A 165 -15.63 15.63 8.26
CA LYS A 165 -16.25 15.83 9.58
C LYS A 165 -17.27 14.74 9.92
N GLN A 166 -18.06 14.30 8.94
CA GLN A 166 -19.01 13.20 9.13
C GLN A 166 -18.29 11.86 9.32
N VAL A 167 -17.18 11.62 8.59
CA VAL A 167 -16.32 10.45 8.80
C VAL A 167 -15.77 10.43 10.22
N GLU A 168 -15.15 11.53 10.66
CA GLU A 168 -14.59 11.68 12.00
C GLU A 168 -15.63 11.40 13.10
N LYS A 169 -16.82 12.02 13.00
CA LYS A 169 -17.91 11.77 13.95
C LYS A 169 -18.32 10.30 14.00
N THR A 170 -18.42 9.66 12.83
CA THR A 170 -18.82 8.24 12.71
C THR A 170 -17.77 7.32 13.35
N ILE A 171 -16.49 7.57 13.08
CA ILE A 171 -15.37 6.80 13.63
C ILE A 171 -15.24 6.99 15.13
N ASN A 172 -15.27 8.23 15.62
CA ASN A 172 -15.16 8.52 17.06
C ASN A 172 -16.31 7.87 17.86
N THR A 173 -17.51 7.84 17.29
CA THR A 173 -18.65 7.13 17.88
C THR A 173 -18.37 5.62 17.96
N PHE A 174 -17.80 5.03 16.90
CA PHE A 174 -17.43 3.62 16.88
C PHE A 174 -16.34 3.28 17.91
N ILE A 175 -15.28 4.08 17.98
CA ILE A 175 -14.17 3.92 18.94
C ILE A 175 -14.72 3.94 20.38
N LYS A 176 -15.57 4.92 20.70
CA LYS A 176 -16.17 5.07 22.03
C LYS A 176 -17.06 3.88 22.40
N ASN A 177 -17.91 3.44 21.48
CA ASN A 177 -18.86 2.34 21.74
C ASN A 177 -18.16 0.99 21.93
N ASN A 178 -17.04 0.78 21.22
CA ASN A 178 -16.28 -0.47 21.31
C ASN A 178 -15.12 -0.41 22.31
N LYS A 179 -14.97 0.71 23.05
CA LYS A 179 -13.92 0.92 24.05
C LYS A 179 -12.51 0.60 23.52
N LEU A 180 -12.23 0.98 22.27
CA LEU A 180 -10.91 0.80 21.68
C LEU A 180 -9.93 1.75 22.38
N SER A 181 -8.96 1.19 23.10
CA SER A 181 -7.92 1.93 23.84
C SER A 181 -6.81 2.39 22.91
#